data_AF-A0A3C1XCY3-F1
#
_entry.id   AF-A0A3C1XCY3-F1
#
_cell.length_a   1.000
_cell.length_b   1.000
_cell.length_c   1.000
_cell.angle_alpha   90.00
_cell.angle_beta   90.00
_cell.angle_gamma   90.00
#
_symmetry.space_group_name_H-M   'P 1'
#
loop_
_entity.id
_entity.type
_entity.pdbx_description
1 polymer ?
#
loop_
_entity_poly.entity_id
_entity_poly.type
_entity_poly.pdbx_seq_one_letter_code
_entity_poly.pdbx_strand_id
1 'polypeptide(L)'
;MEKKKNTNIIFGGLLVLVVVIVGSLIYFANNSGSTTDAKDDLQSVALPQLSTEVGQDEAEVQIQTTAGNINIKLFPKLAPMAVENFLALAKEGYYKDNEFFRVINNFMIQTGDPSNKGTGSKSVVNNNKPFATEISNQLYNIRGAVSLANSGPGETSSSQFFIVQNPKAADQGLTTEKYPEKIIEAYKQGGAPFLDGQYTVFGQVISGMDVVDKIAAGKVTTNP
;
A
#
# COMPACT_ATOMS: atom_id res chain seq x y z
N MET A 1 46.82 24.11 2.16
CA MET A 1 45.99 22.93 1.86
C MET A 1 44.88 22.86 2.90
N GLU A 2 43.74 23.51 2.61
CA GLU A 2 42.58 23.53 3.50
C GLU A 2 41.77 22.24 3.30
N LYS A 3 41.73 21.39 4.33
CA LYS A 3 40.81 20.25 4.37
C LYS A 3 39.39 20.80 4.56
N LYS A 4 38.60 20.87 3.48
CA LYS A 4 37.15 21.07 3.56
C LYS A 4 36.57 20.00 4.50
N LYS A 5 36.03 20.42 5.63
CA LYS A 5 35.15 19.60 6.47
C LYS A 5 33.93 19.28 5.61
N ASN A 6 33.84 18.03 5.14
CA ASN A 6 32.59 17.49 4.61
C ASN A 6 31.64 17.37 5.79
N THR A 7 30.81 18.39 5.99
CA THR A 7 29.63 18.29 6.84
C THR A 7 28.69 17.30 6.16
N ASN A 8 28.70 16.06 6.65
CA ASN A 8 27.70 15.06 6.29
C ASN A 8 26.37 15.56 6.86
N ILE A 9 25.59 16.26 6.04
CA ILE A 9 24.18 16.50 6.33
C ILE A 9 23.49 15.14 6.14
N ILE A 10 23.37 14.40 7.23
CA ILE A 10 22.58 13.18 7.33
C ILE A 10 21.12 13.63 7.27
N PHE A 11 20.46 13.47 6.13
CA PHE A 11 19.00 13.45 6.07
C PHE A 11 18.53 12.10 6.62
N GLY A 12 18.72 11.89 7.91
CA GLY A 12 17.98 10.90 8.69
C GLY A 12 16.59 11.50 8.86
N GLY A 13 15.75 11.30 7.85
CA GLY A 13 14.39 11.83 7.83
C GLY A 13 13.57 11.11 8.89
N LEU A 14 13.58 11.64 10.12
CA LEU A 14 12.58 11.34 11.13
C LEU A 14 11.22 11.52 10.47
N LEU A 15 10.41 10.47 10.44
CA LEU A 15 9.08 10.46 9.85
C LEU A 15 8.07 10.44 10.98
N VAL A 16 7.26 11.49 11.12
CA VAL A 16 6.13 11.49 12.05
C VAL A 16 4.87 11.17 11.26
N LEU A 17 4.41 9.92 11.33
CA LEU A 17 3.15 9.49 10.72
C LEU A 17 1.97 9.69 11.67
N VAL A 18 1.14 10.69 11.38
CA VAL A 18 -0.18 10.87 11.97
C VAL A 18 -1.23 10.47 10.95
N VAL A 19 -2.09 9.52 11.33
CA VAL A 19 -3.24 9.09 10.53
C VAL A 19 -4.47 9.88 10.97
N VAL A 20 -5.01 10.71 10.08
CA VAL A 20 -6.32 11.37 10.29
C VAL A 20 -7.35 10.64 9.43
N ILE A 21 -8.40 10.10 10.07
CA ILE A 21 -9.53 9.45 9.39
C ILE A 21 -10.54 10.53 9.04
N VAL A 22 -10.88 10.67 7.76
CA VAL A 22 -11.91 11.61 7.27
C VAL A 22 -13.01 10.77 6.61
N GLY A 23 -14.21 10.74 7.21
CA GLY A 23 -15.40 10.08 6.63
C GLY A 23 -15.87 8.79 7.33
N SER A 24 -17.17 8.49 7.16
CA SER A 24 -17.99 7.55 7.92
C SER A 24 -17.78 6.07 7.52
N LEU A 25 -17.32 5.23 8.46
CA LEU A 25 -17.37 3.77 8.32
C LEU A 25 -18.77 3.26 8.64
N ILE A 26 -19.48 2.71 7.65
CA ILE A 26 -20.69 1.92 7.85
C ILE A 26 -20.40 0.49 7.36
N TYR A 27 -20.45 -0.49 8.26
CA TYR A 27 -20.16 -1.90 7.95
C TYR A 27 -21.45 -2.64 7.59
N PHE A 28 -21.53 -3.17 6.37
CA PHE A 28 -22.58 -4.10 5.96
C PHE A 28 -21.96 -5.32 5.26
N ALA A 29 -22.27 -6.51 5.78
CA ALA A 29 -22.02 -7.77 5.11
C ALA A 29 -23.16 -8.05 4.13
N ASN A 30 -22.83 -8.36 2.87
CA ASN A 30 -23.72 -9.15 2.03
C ASN A 30 -22.97 -9.89 0.93
N ASN A 31 -23.42 -11.11 0.71
CA ASN A 31 -22.90 -12.12 -0.20
C ASN A 31 -23.92 -12.31 -1.34
N SER A 32 -23.47 -12.54 -2.57
CA SER A 32 -24.15 -13.35 -3.61
C SER A 32 -23.39 -13.27 -4.94
N GLY A 33 -23.10 -14.45 -5.52
CA GLY A 33 -22.54 -14.59 -6.85
C GLY A 33 -23.59 -14.61 -7.97
N SER A 34 -23.12 -14.44 -9.20
CA SER A 34 -23.84 -14.69 -10.44
C SER A 34 -22.86 -15.21 -11.49
N THR A 35 -23.33 -16.10 -12.35
CA THR A 35 -22.58 -16.83 -13.36
C THR A 35 -22.75 -16.18 -14.73
N THR A 36 -21.68 -15.60 -15.25
CA THR A 36 -21.50 -15.21 -16.66
C THR A 36 -20.14 -15.72 -17.15
N ASP A 37 -19.88 -15.66 -18.46
CA ASP A 37 -18.67 -16.23 -19.05
C ASP A 37 -17.40 -15.61 -18.44
N ALA A 38 -16.44 -16.44 -18.01
CA ALA A 38 -15.31 -16.01 -17.18
C ALA A 38 -14.43 -14.89 -17.79
N LYS A 39 -14.43 -14.71 -19.12
CA LYS A 39 -13.73 -13.60 -19.78
C LYS A 39 -14.52 -12.30 -19.74
N ASP A 40 -15.84 -12.36 -19.86
CA ASP A 40 -16.74 -11.20 -19.78
C ASP A 40 -16.84 -10.70 -18.32
N ASP A 41 -16.81 -11.63 -17.36
CA ASP A 41 -16.74 -11.36 -15.92
C ASP A 41 -15.45 -10.61 -15.53
N LEU A 42 -14.31 -10.94 -16.16
CA LEU A 42 -13.04 -10.27 -15.87
C LEU A 42 -13.02 -8.81 -16.34
N GLN A 43 -13.61 -8.52 -17.51
CA GLN A 43 -13.60 -7.16 -18.07
C GLN A 43 -14.66 -6.24 -17.46
N SER A 44 -15.73 -6.80 -16.91
CA SER A 44 -16.82 -6.06 -16.27
C SER A 44 -16.63 -5.83 -14.77
N VAL A 45 -15.58 -6.41 -14.17
CA VAL A 45 -15.31 -6.30 -12.73
C VAL A 45 -15.12 -4.83 -12.31
N ALA A 46 -15.63 -4.47 -11.13
CA ALA A 46 -15.40 -3.14 -10.56
C ALA A 46 -13.92 -2.97 -10.16
N LEU A 47 -13.34 -1.81 -10.46
CA LEU A 47 -11.91 -1.51 -10.22
C LEU A 47 -11.78 -0.22 -9.41
N PRO A 48 -12.05 -0.27 -8.10
CA PRO A 48 -12.15 0.94 -7.27
C PRO A 48 -10.84 1.72 -7.14
N GLN A 49 -9.68 1.10 -7.40
CA GLN A 49 -8.37 1.77 -7.43
C GLN A 49 -8.21 2.76 -8.58
N LEU A 50 -9.00 2.63 -9.65
CA LEU A 50 -8.90 3.51 -10.82
C LEU A 50 -9.67 4.84 -10.64
N SER A 51 -10.31 5.04 -9.49
CA SER A 51 -10.95 6.29 -9.10
C SER A 51 -10.27 6.89 -7.87
N THR A 52 -10.07 8.20 -7.88
CA THR A 52 -9.61 8.97 -6.73
C THR A 52 -10.75 9.35 -5.78
N GLU A 53 -12.01 9.20 -6.21
CA GLU A 53 -13.17 9.46 -5.35
C GLU A 53 -13.31 8.37 -4.29
N VAL A 54 -13.74 8.77 -3.10
CA VAL A 54 -14.00 7.89 -1.96
C VAL A 54 -15.46 7.48 -1.98
N GLY A 55 -15.73 6.21 -2.25
CA GLY A 55 -17.05 5.61 -2.26
C GLY A 55 -17.64 5.46 -0.86
N GLN A 56 -18.94 5.15 -0.78
CA GLN A 56 -19.67 5.01 0.49
C GLN A 56 -19.14 3.88 1.39
N ASP A 57 -18.55 2.84 0.80
CA ASP A 57 -17.99 1.68 1.52
C ASP A 57 -16.46 1.72 1.64
N GLU A 58 -15.86 2.88 1.35
CA GLU A 58 -14.42 3.12 1.39
C GLU A 58 -14.09 4.10 2.54
N ALA A 59 -12.82 4.17 2.92
CA ALA A 59 -12.38 5.13 3.93
C ALA A 59 -11.19 5.94 3.42
N GLU A 60 -11.14 7.23 3.77
CA GLU A 60 -9.98 8.08 3.51
C GLU A 60 -9.11 8.19 4.76
N VAL A 61 -7.80 8.02 4.57
CA VAL A 61 -6.78 8.21 5.58
C VAL A 61 -5.71 9.13 5.03
N GLN A 62 -5.38 10.18 5.78
CA GLN A 62 -4.18 10.97 5.51
C GLN A 62 -3.00 10.42 6.32
N ILE A 63 -1.93 10.05 5.61
CA ILE A 63 -0.60 9.73 6.13
C ILE A 63 0.21 11.04 6.13
N GLN A 64 0.41 11.63 7.30
CA GLN A 64 1.30 12.79 7.44
C GLN A 64 2.76 12.32 7.41
N THR A 65 3.63 13.02 6.69
CA THR A 65 5.06 12.71 6.66
C THR A 65 5.88 13.98 6.76
N THR A 66 7.16 13.86 7.09
CA THR A 66 8.08 15.00 7.02
C THR A 66 8.38 15.45 5.59
N ALA A 67 8.04 14.64 4.58
CA ALA A 67 8.16 15.00 3.18
C ALA A 67 6.92 15.70 2.61
N GLY A 68 5.77 15.62 3.30
CA GLY A 68 4.44 16.09 2.87
C GLY A 68 3.32 15.13 3.28
N ASN A 69 2.09 15.39 2.86
CA ASN A 69 0.94 14.51 3.15
C ASN A 69 0.67 13.55 2.00
N ILE A 70 0.29 12.32 2.33
CA ILE A 70 -0.17 11.30 1.39
C ILE A 70 -1.59 10.93 1.79
N ASN A 71 -2.60 11.18 0.96
CA ASN A 71 -3.95 10.68 1.24
C ASN A 71 -4.13 9.35 0.52
N ILE A 72 -4.64 8.38 1.26
CA ILE A 72 -4.94 7.05 0.76
C ILE A 72 -6.43 6.77 0.95
N LYS A 73 -6.96 6.01 0.01
CA LYS A 73 -8.27 5.39 0.08
C LYS A 73 -8.12 3.93 0.47
N LEU A 74 -8.99 3.41 1.33
CA LEU A 74 -8.98 2.04 1.83
C LEU A 74 -10.18 1.25 1.33
N PHE A 75 -10.03 -0.07 1.25
CA PHE A 75 -11.05 -0.98 0.70
C PHE A 75 -11.61 -2.00 1.73
N PRO A 76 -12.41 -1.57 2.75
CA PRO A 76 -12.93 -2.44 3.81
C PRO A 76 -13.64 -3.71 3.32
N LYS A 77 -14.37 -3.65 2.19
CA LYS A 77 -15.09 -4.82 1.66
C LYS A 77 -14.17 -5.84 0.98
N LEU A 78 -13.03 -5.40 0.43
CA LEU A 78 -12.15 -6.21 -0.39
C LEU A 78 -10.93 -6.73 0.38
N ALA A 79 -10.54 -6.03 1.47
CA ALA A 79 -9.48 -6.42 2.39
C ALA A 79 -9.87 -6.11 3.86
N PRO A 80 -10.94 -6.73 4.39
CA PRO A 80 -11.53 -6.37 5.67
C PRO A 80 -10.54 -6.46 6.84
N MET A 81 -9.79 -7.56 6.95
CA MET A 81 -8.85 -7.74 8.07
C MET A 81 -7.68 -6.77 7.96
N ALA A 82 -7.15 -6.54 6.75
CA ALA A 82 -6.08 -5.59 6.53
C ALA A 82 -6.48 -4.16 6.91
N VAL A 83 -7.66 -3.72 6.46
CA VAL A 83 -8.17 -2.37 6.74
C VAL A 83 -8.52 -2.22 8.23
N GLU A 84 -9.17 -3.21 8.84
CA GLU A 84 -9.48 -3.19 10.28
C GLU A 84 -8.19 -3.09 11.10
N ASN A 85 -7.20 -3.95 10.81
CA ASN A 85 -5.93 -3.96 11.51
C ASN A 85 -5.19 -2.62 11.37
N PHE A 86 -5.07 -2.11 10.14
CA PHE A 86 -4.40 -0.83 9.86
C PHE A 86 -5.08 0.33 10.60
N LEU A 87 -6.41 0.44 10.53
CA LEU A 87 -7.14 1.52 11.18
C LEU A 87 -7.08 1.45 12.70
N ALA A 88 -7.12 0.26 13.29
CA ALA A 88 -7.00 0.08 14.73
C ALA A 88 -5.59 0.45 15.23
N LEU A 89 -4.54 -0.05 14.57
CA LEU A 89 -3.15 0.31 14.89
C LEU A 89 -2.90 1.82 14.73
N ALA A 90 -3.48 2.43 13.68
CA ALA A 90 -3.41 3.87 13.47
C ALA A 90 -4.06 4.66 14.64
N LYS A 91 -5.25 4.24 15.10
CA LYS A 91 -5.94 4.86 16.24
C LYS A 91 -5.17 4.72 17.55
N GLU A 92 -4.43 3.63 17.72
CA GLU A 92 -3.54 3.41 18.88
C GLU A 92 -2.23 4.23 18.80
N GLY A 93 -1.98 4.93 17.69
CA GLY A 93 -0.74 5.65 17.46
C GLY A 93 0.44 4.73 17.14
N TYR A 94 0.20 3.47 16.80
CA TYR A 94 1.25 2.48 16.51
C TYR A 94 2.19 2.91 15.38
N TYR A 95 1.66 3.66 14.40
CA TYR A 95 2.45 4.14 13.26
C TYR A 95 3.19 5.44 13.53
N LYS A 96 2.98 6.09 14.68
CA LYS A 96 3.63 7.35 15.02
C LYS A 96 5.14 7.15 15.13
N ASP A 97 5.88 8.03 14.49
CA ASP A 97 7.35 8.03 14.45
C ASP A 97 8.00 6.83 13.70
N ASN A 98 7.21 6.01 13.01
CA ASN A 98 7.73 4.96 12.12
C ASN A 98 8.47 5.58 10.93
N GLU A 99 9.57 4.99 10.50
CA GLU A 99 10.31 5.37 9.29
C GLU A 99 9.87 4.56 8.07
N PHE A 100 10.17 5.07 6.87
CA PHE A 100 10.27 4.24 5.68
C PHE A 100 11.62 3.52 5.68
N PHE A 101 11.75 2.47 6.50
CA PHE A 101 13.01 1.77 6.75
C PHE A 101 13.53 0.98 5.54
N ARG A 102 12.70 0.72 4.52
CA ARG A 102 13.12 0.09 3.27
C ARG A 102 12.55 0.84 2.07
N VAL A 103 13.43 1.48 1.32
CA VAL A 103 13.11 2.28 0.13
C VAL A 103 13.87 1.72 -1.05
N ILE A 104 13.15 1.35 -2.11
CA ILE A 104 13.74 0.88 -3.36
C ILE A 104 13.18 1.75 -4.49
N ASN A 105 14.01 2.66 -5.00
CA ASN A 105 13.62 3.59 -6.06
C ASN A 105 13.20 2.84 -7.34
N ASN A 106 12.11 3.26 -7.96
CA ASN A 106 11.40 2.56 -9.05
C ASN A 106 10.79 1.22 -8.63
N PHE A 107 10.48 1.04 -7.36
CA PHE A 107 9.74 -0.14 -6.88
C PHE A 107 8.72 0.24 -5.81
N MET A 108 9.14 0.41 -4.56
CA MET A 108 8.25 0.66 -3.43
C MET A 108 8.96 1.34 -2.25
N ILE A 109 8.16 1.91 -1.35
CA ILE A 109 8.59 2.41 -0.04
C ILE A 109 7.84 1.64 1.06
N GLN A 110 8.55 1.04 2.00
CA GLN A 110 8.00 0.16 3.04
C GLN A 110 8.19 0.75 4.43
N THR A 111 7.14 0.65 5.26
CA THR A 111 7.05 1.15 6.64
C THR A 111 6.18 0.21 7.51
N GLY A 112 5.77 0.64 8.71
CA GLY A 112 4.83 -0.07 9.57
C GLY A 112 5.46 -0.95 10.65
N ASP A 113 6.74 -0.75 10.95
CA ASP A 113 7.49 -1.36 12.06
C ASP A 113 8.06 -0.25 12.96
N PRO A 114 7.56 -0.07 14.20
CA PRO A 114 8.05 0.95 15.13
C PRO A 114 9.51 0.78 15.56
N SER A 115 10.10 -0.41 15.36
CA SER A 115 11.52 -0.61 15.59
C SER A 115 12.40 -0.09 14.44
N ASN A 116 11.81 0.20 13.28
CA ASN A 116 12.46 0.59 12.03
C ASN A 116 13.49 -0.44 11.51
N LYS A 117 13.38 -1.71 11.93
CA LYS A 117 14.31 -2.79 11.54
C LYS A 117 13.75 -3.69 10.44
N GLY A 118 12.46 -3.58 10.13
CA GLY A 118 11.76 -4.45 9.19
C GLY A 118 11.48 -5.85 9.73
N THR A 119 11.69 -6.08 11.03
CA THR A 119 11.49 -7.38 11.71
C THR A 119 10.26 -7.39 12.62
N GLY A 120 9.65 -6.22 12.85
CA GLY A 120 8.46 -6.09 13.69
C GLY A 120 7.21 -6.70 13.06
N SER A 121 6.34 -7.22 13.90
CA SER A 121 5.03 -7.74 13.52
C SER A 121 4.04 -7.42 14.63
N LYS A 122 2.90 -6.84 14.25
CA LYS A 122 1.79 -6.58 15.16
C LYS A 122 0.48 -6.75 14.41
N SER A 123 -0.47 -7.37 15.08
CA SER A 123 -1.86 -7.45 14.62
C SER A 123 -2.75 -7.24 15.84
N VAL A 124 -3.90 -6.61 15.64
CA VAL A 124 -5.02 -6.58 16.61
C VAL A 124 -6.16 -7.50 16.18
N VAL A 125 -6.17 -7.92 14.92
CA VAL A 125 -7.11 -8.92 14.37
C VAL A 125 -6.54 -10.33 14.56
N ASN A 126 -7.31 -11.36 14.18
CA ASN A 126 -6.90 -12.77 14.29
C ASN A 126 -6.34 -13.16 15.67
N ASN A 127 -6.98 -12.71 16.77
CA ASN A 127 -6.50 -12.94 18.13
C ASN A 127 -5.07 -12.42 18.38
N ASN A 128 -4.75 -11.22 17.87
CA ASN A 128 -3.43 -10.58 17.91
C ASN A 128 -2.32 -11.37 17.17
N LYS A 129 -2.68 -12.17 16.17
CA LYS A 129 -1.73 -12.93 15.34
C LYS A 129 -1.67 -12.37 13.92
N PRO A 130 -0.57 -12.60 13.19
CA PRO A 130 -0.55 -12.40 11.74
C PRO A 130 -1.72 -13.14 11.07
N PHE A 131 -2.15 -12.67 9.91
CA PHE A 131 -3.32 -13.18 9.20
C PHE A 131 -3.02 -13.47 7.74
N ALA A 132 -3.92 -14.22 7.10
CA ALA A 132 -3.79 -14.64 5.72
C ALA A 132 -3.84 -13.46 4.75
N THR A 133 -3.22 -13.62 3.59
CA THR A 133 -3.35 -12.67 2.49
C THR A 133 -4.80 -12.65 1.97
N GLU A 134 -5.37 -11.45 1.80
CA GLU A 134 -6.71 -11.23 1.25
C GLU A 134 -6.55 -10.83 -0.23
N ILE A 135 -6.82 -11.77 -1.14
CA ILE A 135 -6.68 -11.56 -2.58
C ILE A 135 -8.03 -11.22 -3.19
N SER A 136 -8.05 -10.14 -3.97
CA SER A 136 -9.22 -9.69 -4.71
C SER A 136 -8.89 -9.62 -6.20
N ASN A 137 -9.84 -10.04 -7.06
CA ASN A 137 -9.77 -9.80 -8.51
C ASN A 137 -10.09 -8.35 -8.90
N GLN A 138 -10.34 -7.48 -7.91
CA GLN A 138 -10.63 -6.05 -8.09
C GLN A 138 -9.44 -5.16 -7.71
N LEU A 139 -8.43 -5.72 -7.05
CA LEU A 139 -7.30 -4.99 -6.50
C LEU A 139 -5.96 -5.53 -7.02
N TYR A 140 -5.09 -4.61 -7.44
CA TYR A 140 -3.86 -4.85 -8.17
C TYR A 140 -2.76 -3.92 -7.66
N ASN A 141 -1.50 -4.32 -7.77
CA ASN A 141 -0.33 -3.53 -7.36
C ASN A 141 0.05 -2.47 -8.41
N ILE A 142 -0.94 -1.74 -8.93
CA ILE A 142 -0.73 -0.56 -9.78
C ILE A 142 0.03 0.53 -9.01
N ARG A 143 0.54 1.54 -9.72
CA ARG A 143 1.23 2.66 -9.07
C ARG A 143 0.36 3.33 -8.00
N GLY A 144 0.93 3.51 -6.80
CA GLY A 144 0.24 4.06 -5.63
C GLY A 144 -0.55 3.04 -4.82
N ALA A 145 -0.60 1.77 -5.20
CA ALA A 145 -1.22 0.73 -4.39
C ALA A 145 -0.55 0.64 -3.01
N VAL A 146 -1.36 0.48 -1.97
CA VAL A 146 -0.92 0.28 -0.58
C VAL A 146 -1.18 -1.18 -0.23
N SER A 147 -0.10 -1.91 0.03
CA SER A 147 -0.14 -3.37 0.18
C SER A 147 0.55 -3.79 1.48
N LEU A 148 0.01 -4.80 2.16
CA LEU A 148 0.66 -5.37 3.35
C LEU A 148 1.94 -6.11 2.95
N ALA A 149 3.01 -5.91 3.70
CA ALA A 149 4.19 -6.76 3.61
C ALA A 149 3.91 -8.10 4.31
N ASN A 150 4.50 -9.17 3.79
CA ASN A 150 4.38 -10.52 4.33
C ASN A 150 5.71 -11.28 4.14
N SER A 151 5.85 -12.44 4.77
CA SER A 151 7.07 -13.27 4.71
C SER A 151 6.88 -14.54 3.89
N GLY A 152 5.96 -14.51 2.92
CA GLY A 152 5.62 -15.65 2.07
C GLY A 152 4.25 -16.25 2.38
N PRO A 153 3.93 -17.41 1.78
CA PRO A 153 2.61 -18.04 1.87
C PRO A 153 2.19 -18.32 3.32
N GLY A 154 0.88 -18.21 3.57
CA GLY A 154 0.27 -18.46 4.88
C GLY A 154 -0.11 -17.19 5.63
N GLU A 155 -0.31 -17.31 6.94
CA GLU A 155 -0.71 -16.22 7.81
C GLU A 155 0.51 -15.41 8.26
N THR A 156 0.98 -14.49 7.42
CA THR A 156 2.18 -13.69 7.70
C THR A 156 1.97 -12.18 7.55
N SER A 157 0.77 -11.75 7.14
CA SER A 157 0.41 -10.33 7.06
C SER A 157 0.16 -9.75 8.45
N SER A 158 0.65 -8.54 8.72
CA SER A 158 0.56 -7.91 10.04
C SER A 158 0.50 -6.36 9.95
N SER A 159 1.48 -5.65 10.50
CA SER A 159 1.48 -4.18 10.59
C SER A 159 2.28 -3.48 9.51
N GLN A 160 3.27 -4.17 8.92
CA GLN A 160 4.12 -3.60 7.87
C GLN A 160 3.38 -3.50 6.55
N PHE A 161 3.55 -2.38 5.86
CA PHE A 161 2.97 -2.15 4.54
C PHE A 161 3.93 -1.37 3.66
N PHE A 162 3.68 -1.40 2.35
CA PHE A 162 4.42 -0.63 1.38
C PHE A 162 3.49 0.12 0.43
N ILE A 163 4.01 1.20 -0.15
CA ILE A 163 3.36 1.94 -1.23
C ILE A 163 4.15 1.66 -2.51
N VAL A 164 3.47 1.17 -3.54
CA VAL A 164 4.07 0.93 -4.86
C VAL A 164 4.41 2.26 -5.52
N GLN A 165 5.69 2.52 -5.73
CA GLN A 165 6.17 3.79 -6.28
C GLN A 165 6.47 3.72 -7.78
N ASN A 166 6.85 2.54 -8.30
CA ASN A 166 7.40 2.37 -9.65
C ASN A 166 6.65 3.20 -10.71
N PRO A 167 7.27 4.24 -11.30
CA PRO A 167 6.66 5.09 -12.33
C PRO A 167 6.86 4.55 -13.75
N LYS A 168 7.58 3.44 -13.92
CA LYS A 168 7.90 2.87 -15.23
C LYS A 168 6.83 1.89 -15.66
N ALA A 169 6.45 1.95 -16.94
CA ALA A 169 5.54 1.00 -17.57
C ALA A 169 5.91 -0.45 -17.20
N ALA A 170 4.91 -1.20 -16.74
CA ALA A 170 5.03 -2.55 -16.21
C ALA A 170 4.05 -3.53 -16.88
N ASP A 171 3.46 -3.15 -18.02
CA ASP A 171 2.44 -3.93 -18.74
C ASP A 171 3.02 -5.04 -19.65
N GLN A 172 4.34 -5.13 -19.77
CA GLN A 172 4.99 -6.13 -20.62
C GLN A 172 4.62 -7.57 -20.20
N GLY A 173 4.04 -8.31 -21.15
CA GLY A 173 3.64 -9.71 -20.95
C GLY A 173 2.29 -9.91 -20.25
N LEU A 174 1.58 -8.83 -19.91
CA LEU A 174 0.21 -8.92 -19.42
C LEU A 174 -0.76 -9.21 -20.58
N THR A 175 -1.77 -10.04 -20.32
CA THR A 175 -2.78 -10.41 -21.33
C THR A 175 -4.19 -10.20 -20.77
N THR A 176 -5.14 -9.92 -21.65
CA THR A 176 -6.57 -9.75 -21.31
C THR A 176 -7.23 -11.04 -20.83
N GLU A 177 -6.52 -12.17 -20.91
CA GLU A 177 -6.95 -13.45 -20.33
C GLU A 177 -6.71 -13.52 -18.82
N LYS A 178 -5.75 -12.74 -18.31
CA LYS A 178 -5.37 -12.72 -16.89
C LYS A 178 -5.71 -11.41 -16.19
N TYR A 179 -5.81 -10.32 -16.95
CA TYR A 179 -6.04 -8.98 -16.42
C TYR A 179 -7.18 -8.26 -17.15
N PRO A 180 -7.96 -7.43 -16.45
CA PRO A 180 -8.84 -6.47 -17.10
C PRO A 180 -8.02 -5.50 -17.96
N GLU A 181 -8.53 -5.11 -19.13
CA GLU A 181 -7.86 -4.17 -20.04
C GLU A 181 -7.50 -2.85 -19.35
N LYS A 182 -8.40 -2.36 -18.50
CA LYS A 182 -8.19 -1.14 -17.70
C LYS A 182 -7.00 -1.25 -16.74
N ILE A 183 -6.72 -2.45 -16.23
CA ILE A 183 -5.56 -2.70 -15.36
C ILE A 183 -4.27 -2.79 -16.17
N ILE A 184 -4.30 -3.40 -17.35
CA ILE A 184 -3.15 -3.37 -18.27
C ILE A 184 -2.81 -1.91 -18.63
N GLU A 185 -3.81 -1.08 -18.91
CA GLU A 185 -3.61 0.35 -19.16
C GLU A 185 -3.04 1.08 -17.93
N ALA A 186 -3.55 0.78 -16.72
CA ALA A 186 -2.99 1.34 -15.50
C ALA A 186 -1.50 0.96 -15.32
N TYR A 187 -1.11 -0.26 -15.67
CA TYR A 187 0.28 -0.71 -15.58
C TYR A 187 1.23 -0.01 -16.55
N LYS A 188 0.74 0.61 -17.64
CA LYS A 188 1.56 1.50 -18.48
C LYS A 188 2.03 2.74 -17.73
N GLN A 189 1.28 3.17 -16.71
CA GLN A 189 1.62 4.30 -15.84
C GLN A 189 2.47 3.89 -14.62
N GLY A 190 2.83 2.61 -14.52
CA GLY A 190 3.62 2.07 -13.43
C GLY A 190 2.89 1.09 -12.53
N GLY A 191 3.66 0.45 -11.65
CA GLY A 191 3.17 -0.59 -10.75
C GLY A 191 4.14 -1.76 -10.63
N ALA A 192 3.68 -2.83 -10.01
CA ALA A 192 4.44 -4.05 -9.77
C ALA A 192 3.53 -5.30 -9.95
N PRO A 193 3.12 -5.64 -11.18
CA PRO A 193 2.19 -6.76 -11.43
C PRO A 193 2.73 -8.11 -10.97
N PHE A 194 4.05 -8.25 -10.82
CA PHE A 194 4.67 -9.45 -10.25
C PHE A 194 4.37 -9.64 -8.74
N LEU A 195 3.69 -8.70 -8.09
CA LEU A 195 3.19 -8.81 -6.71
C LEU A 195 1.70 -9.20 -6.64
N ASP A 196 0.99 -9.19 -7.78
CA ASP A 196 -0.43 -9.52 -7.82
C ASP A 196 -0.68 -10.97 -7.40
N GLY A 197 -1.73 -11.19 -6.62
CA GLY A 197 -2.04 -12.49 -6.04
C GLY A 197 -1.14 -12.93 -4.89
N GLN A 198 -0.12 -12.13 -4.50
CA GLN A 198 0.84 -12.47 -3.44
C GLN A 198 0.73 -11.58 -2.21
N TYR A 199 0.28 -10.34 -2.38
CA TYR A 199 0.19 -9.34 -1.31
C TYR A 199 -1.22 -8.76 -1.24
N THR A 200 -1.72 -8.56 -0.02
CA THR A 200 -3.01 -7.91 0.21
C THR A 200 -2.89 -6.44 -0.15
N VAL A 201 -3.48 -6.04 -1.28
CA VAL A 201 -3.73 -4.64 -1.58
C VAL A 201 -4.93 -4.22 -0.74
N PHE A 202 -4.77 -3.21 0.13
CA PHE A 202 -5.85 -2.74 1.02
C PHE A 202 -6.14 -1.26 0.89
N GLY A 203 -5.34 -0.53 0.09
CA GLY A 203 -5.59 0.86 -0.22
C GLY A 203 -4.90 1.34 -1.49
N GLN A 204 -5.13 2.61 -1.83
CA GLN A 204 -4.61 3.30 -2.99
C GLN A 204 -4.32 4.77 -2.65
N VAL A 205 -3.15 5.27 -3.02
CA VAL A 205 -2.86 6.72 -2.93
C VAL A 205 -3.77 7.47 -3.90
N ILE A 206 -4.53 8.43 -3.37
CA ILE A 206 -5.44 9.31 -4.13
C ILE A 206 -4.89 10.74 -4.25
N SER A 207 -3.97 11.14 -3.36
CA SER A 207 -3.17 12.37 -3.51
C SER A 207 -1.83 12.25 -2.78
N GLY A 208 -0.79 12.96 -3.25
CA GLY A 208 0.53 12.95 -2.62
C GLY A 208 1.52 11.93 -3.23
N MET A 209 1.31 11.51 -4.49
CA MET A 209 2.30 10.66 -5.19
C MET A 209 3.66 11.36 -5.40
N ASP A 210 3.67 12.69 -5.51
CA ASP A 210 4.90 13.49 -5.52
C ASP A 210 5.67 13.38 -4.19
N VAL A 211 4.96 13.25 -3.06
CA VAL A 211 5.57 12.97 -1.75
C VAL A 211 6.15 11.55 -1.72
N VAL A 212 5.43 10.56 -2.24
CA VAL A 212 5.93 9.18 -2.40
C VAL A 212 7.20 9.14 -3.25
N ASP A 213 7.21 9.85 -4.39
CA ASP A 213 8.37 9.94 -5.27
C ASP A 213 9.56 10.64 -4.59
N LYS A 214 9.29 11.71 -3.83
CA LYS A 214 10.31 12.42 -3.05
C LYS A 214 10.95 11.53 -1.98
N ILE A 215 10.16 10.70 -1.30
CA ILE A 215 10.68 9.71 -0.33
C ILE A 215 11.52 8.67 -1.07
N ALA A 216 11.05 8.15 -2.20
CA ALA A 216 11.76 7.14 -2.99
C ALA A 216 13.08 7.64 -3.60
N ALA A 217 13.17 8.93 -3.91
CA ALA A 217 14.39 9.59 -4.37
C ALA A 217 15.37 9.95 -3.23
N GLY A 218 14.98 9.75 -1.97
CA GLY A 218 15.81 9.98 -0.80
C GLY A 218 17.06 9.10 -0.79
N LYS A 219 18.11 9.56 -0.09
CA LYS A 219 19.33 8.76 0.10
C LYS A 219 19.03 7.60 1.03
N VAL A 220 19.29 6.38 0.56
CA VAL A 220 19.21 5.17 1.38
C VAL A 220 20.61 4.76 1.84
N THR A 221 20.75 4.39 3.10
CA THR A 221 21.92 3.64 3.57
C THR A 221 21.70 2.18 3.26
N THR A 222 22.63 1.54 2.56
CA THR A 222 22.59 0.09 2.36
C THR A 222 22.67 -0.58 3.74
N ASN A 223 21.71 -1.47 4.03
CA ASN A 223 21.83 -2.34 5.20
C ASN A 223 23.08 -3.23 4.98
N PRO A 224 24.07 -3.20 5.88
CA PRO A 224 25.30 -3.99 5.73
C PRO A 224 25.04 -5.49 5.70
#